data_AF-A0A7J4XM17-F1
#
_entry.id   AF-A0A7J4XM17-F1
#
_cell.length_a   1.000
_cell.length_b   1.000
_cell.length_c   1.000
_cell.angle_alpha   90.00
_cell.angle_beta   90.00
_cell.angle_gamma   90.00
#
_symmetry.space_group_name_H-M   'P 1'
#
loop_
_entity.id
_entity.type
_entity.pdbx_description
1 polymer ?
#
loop_
_entity_poly.entity_id
_entity_poly.type
_entity_poly.pdbx_seq_one_letter_code
_entity_poly.pdbx_strand_id
1 'polypeptide(L)'
;MMESSDNRVKEYLKWRERVVKSLPDIANRVFALRYQLYSGCGFHYSLERQLGIAISNVQDVSHEAFESIRMILTKLAVTQLYKEVANIEREIEVRNQRLK
;
A
#
# COMPACT_ATOMS: atom_id res chain seq x y z
N MET A 1 26.10 -16.46 -17.36
CA MET A 1 24.64 -16.48 -17.58
C MET A 1 23.99 -15.64 -16.49
N MET A 2 23.60 -14.41 -16.81
CA MET A 2 23.02 -13.43 -15.87
C MET A 2 21.78 -12.79 -16.51
N GLU A 3 20.96 -13.59 -17.18
CA GLU A 3 19.78 -13.10 -17.91
C GLU A 3 18.48 -13.20 -17.10
N SER A 4 18.40 -14.08 -16.10
CA SER A 4 17.16 -14.29 -15.32
C SER A 4 16.92 -13.26 -14.21
N SER A 5 17.94 -12.52 -13.78
CA SER A 5 17.78 -11.38 -12.86
C SER A 5 17.18 -10.17 -13.58
N ASP A 6 17.52 -10.00 -14.86
CA ASP A 6 17.25 -8.77 -15.58
C ASP A 6 15.76 -8.61 -15.92
N ASN A 7 15.07 -9.71 -16.29
CA ASN A 7 13.64 -9.63 -16.58
C ASN A 7 12.79 -9.40 -15.30
N ARG A 8 13.13 -10.07 -14.19
CA ARG A 8 12.41 -9.91 -12.92
C ARG A 8 12.55 -8.49 -12.35
N VAL A 9 13.75 -7.91 -12.45
CA VAL A 9 14.01 -6.52 -12.06
C VAL A 9 13.23 -5.57 -12.96
N LYS A 10 13.22 -5.76 -14.28
CA LYS A 10 12.43 -4.95 -15.22
C LYS A 10 10.93 -5.00 -14.92
N GLU A 11 10.38 -6.18 -14.64
CA GLU A 11 8.97 -6.34 -14.26
C GLU A 11 8.64 -5.64 -12.94
N TYR A 12 9.54 -5.73 -11.96
CA TYR A 12 9.39 -5.04 -10.69
C TYR A 12 9.46 -3.52 -10.83
N LEU A 13 10.40 -2.99 -11.62
CA LEU A 13 10.50 -1.56 -11.90
C LEU A 13 9.23 -1.03 -12.58
N LYS A 14 8.71 -1.75 -13.59
CA LYS A 14 7.42 -1.40 -14.22
C LYS A 14 6.28 -1.42 -13.22
N TRP A 15 6.23 -2.40 -12.32
CA TRP A 15 5.23 -2.45 -11.25
C TRP A 15 5.39 -1.25 -10.29
N ARG A 16 6.61 -0.99 -9.82
CA ARG A 16 6.96 0.10 -8.92
C ARG A 16 6.54 1.45 -9.50
N GLU A 17 6.85 1.72 -10.77
CA GLU A 17 6.45 2.96 -11.46
C GLU A 17 4.94 3.18 -11.45
N ARG A 18 4.15 2.12 -11.61
CA ARG A 18 2.69 2.22 -11.51
C ARG A 18 2.25 2.53 -10.08
N VAL A 19 2.83 1.86 -9.09
CA VAL A 19 2.49 2.07 -7.68
C VAL A 19 2.89 3.46 -7.22
N VAL A 20 4.08 3.95 -7.57
CA VAL A 20 4.53 5.32 -7.22
C VAL A 20 3.52 6.37 -7.69
N LYS A 21 2.99 6.21 -8.91
CA LYS A 21 1.96 7.11 -9.44
C LYS A 21 0.64 7.05 -8.69
N SER A 22 0.30 5.90 -8.09
CA SER A 22 -0.94 5.73 -7.32
C SER A 22 -0.77 5.96 -5.81
N LEU A 23 0.47 6.14 -5.30
CA LEU A 23 0.71 6.42 -3.89
C LEU A 23 -0.04 7.66 -3.35
N PRO A 24 -0.13 8.79 -4.08
CA PRO A 24 -0.90 9.93 -3.61
C PRO A 24 -2.40 9.62 -3.42
N ASP A 25 -2.98 8.81 -4.30
CA ASP A 25 -4.39 8.41 -4.22
C ASP A 25 -4.66 7.57 -2.96
N ILE A 26 -3.87 6.51 -2.75
CA ILE A 26 -4.05 5.67 -1.56
C ILE A 26 -3.76 6.43 -0.27
N ALA A 27 -2.80 7.36 -0.27
CA ALA A 27 -2.53 8.22 0.88
C ALA A 27 -3.74 9.10 1.22
N ASN A 28 -4.35 9.74 0.22
CA ASN A 28 -5.57 10.53 0.39
C ASN A 28 -6.71 9.68 0.97
N ARG A 29 -6.88 8.45 0.46
CA ARG A 29 -7.88 7.51 0.97
C ARG A 29 -7.64 7.15 2.43
N VAL A 30 -6.40 6.79 2.79
CA VAL A 30 -6.04 6.51 4.20
C VAL A 30 -6.34 7.71 5.11
N PHE A 31 -6.00 8.93 4.69
CA PHE A 31 -6.28 10.12 5.50
C PHE A 31 -7.76 10.45 5.58
N ALA A 32 -8.54 10.18 4.53
CA ALA A 32 -9.99 10.37 4.54
C ALA A 32 -10.71 9.45 5.55
N LEU A 33 -10.10 8.32 5.91
CA LEU A 33 -10.65 7.40 6.92
C LEU A 33 -10.58 7.95 8.35
N ARG A 34 -9.77 9.00 8.60
CA ARG A 34 -9.68 9.63 9.92
C ARG A 34 -11.07 10.01 10.43
N TYR A 35 -11.35 9.59 11.66
CA TYR A 35 -12.61 9.86 12.35
C TYR A 35 -13.89 9.28 11.71
N GLN A 36 -13.80 8.43 10.67
CA GLN A 36 -14.99 7.84 10.04
C GLN A 36 -15.60 6.70 10.88
N LEU A 37 -14.80 5.70 11.22
CA LEU A 37 -15.24 4.58 12.07
C LEU A 37 -14.69 4.65 13.49
N TYR A 38 -13.43 5.11 13.63
CA TYR A 38 -12.72 4.98 14.89
C TYR A 38 -12.02 6.27 15.32
N SER A 39 -12.75 7.23 15.87
CA SER A 39 -12.17 8.49 16.36
C SER A 39 -10.98 8.26 17.30
N GLY A 40 -9.76 8.54 16.83
CA GLY A 40 -8.54 8.53 17.65
C GLY A 40 -8.00 7.16 18.09
N CYS A 41 -8.41 6.03 17.49
CA CYS A 41 -7.92 4.72 17.93
C CYS A 41 -6.61 4.28 17.24
N GLY A 42 -5.90 3.33 17.87
CA GLY A 42 -4.65 2.74 17.36
C GLY A 42 -4.76 2.09 15.97
N PHE A 43 -5.96 1.77 15.51
CA PHE A 43 -6.21 1.25 14.17
C PHE A 43 -5.80 2.25 13.08
N HIS A 44 -6.16 3.52 13.21
CA HIS A 44 -5.76 4.56 12.24
C HIS A 44 -4.24 4.75 12.22
N TYR A 45 -3.61 4.77 13.40
CA TYR A 45 -2.15 4.85 13.51
C TYR A 45 -1.46 3.65 12.84
N SER A 46 -2.03 2.45 12.97
CA SER A 46 -1.54 1.25 12.30
C SER A 46 -1.61 1.41 10.77
N LEU A 47 -2.73 1.88 10.24
CA LEU A 47 -2.93 2.05 8.80
C LEU A 47 -2.01 3.12 8.21
N GLU A 48 -1.86 4.26 8.88
CA GLU A 48 -0.90 5.30 8.49
C GLU A 48 0.55 4.81 8.55
N ARG A 49 0.89 4.00 9.56
CA ARG A 49 2.21 3.35 9.65
C ARG A 49 2.44 2.37 8.50
N GLN A 50 1.44 1.55 8.15
CA GLN A 50 1.51 0.64 7.00
C GLN A 50 1.71 1.41 5.69
N LEU A 51 0.99 2.53 5.51
CA LEU A 51 1.19 3.44 4.38
C LEU A 51 2.63 3.97 4.33
N GLY A 52 3.17 4.44 5.45
CA GLY A 52 4.55 4.93 5.53
C GLY A 52 5.59 3.86 5.14
N ILE A 53 5.40 2.62 5.62
CA ILE A 53 6.25 1.47 5.24
C ILE A 53 6.15 1.19 3.74
N ALA A 54 4.93 1.19 3.18
CA ALA A 54 4.71 0.96 1.75
C ALA A 54 5.39 2.03 0.90
N ILE A 55 5.26 3.31 1.26
CA ILE A 55 5.92 4.42 0.56
C ILE A 55 7.44 4.24 0.61
N SER A 56 8.00 4.00 1.79
CA SER A 56 9.45 3.81 1.98
C SER A 56 9.98 2.65 1.13
N ASN A 57 9.33 1.49 1.20
CA ASN A 57 9.73 0.30 0.46
C ASN A 57 9.61 0.46 -1.06
N VAL A 58 8.58 1.18 -1.53
CA VAL A 58 8.38 1.45 -2.95
C VAL A 58 9.37 2.50 -3.44
N GLN A 59 9.76 3.47 -2.62
CA GLN A 59 10.74 4.48 -3.03
C GLN A 59 12.18 3.98 -3.03
N ASP A 60 12.52 2.99 -2.22
CA ASP A 60 13.85 2.37 -2.19
C ASP A 60 14.21 1.71 -3.53
N VAL A 61 15.32 2.16 -4.13
CA VAL A 61 15.89 1.69 -5.40
C VAL A 61 17.30 1.13 -5.22
N SER A 62 17.70 0.82 -4.00
CA SER A 62 19.00 0.21 -3.69
C SER A 62 19.10 -1.21 -4.25
N HIS A 63 20.32 -1.73 -4.36
CA HIS A 63 20.55 -3.12 -4.76
C HIS A 63 19.82 -4.11 -3.85
N GLU A 64 19.79 -3.84 -2.54
CA GLU A 64 19.06 -4.63 -1.54
C GLU A 64 17.54 -4.65 -1.78
N ALA A 65 16.97 -3.57 -2.34
CA ALA A 65 15.56 -3.50 -2.69
C ALA A 65 15.17 -4.48 -3.82
N PHE A 66 16.14 -4.90 -4.63
CA PHE A 66 15.96 -5.84 -5.73
C PHE A 66 16.21 -7.31 -5.35
N GLU A 67 16.40 -7.58 -4.06
CA GLU A 67 16.38 -8.95 -3.54
C GLU A 67 14.98 -9.56 -3.72
N SER A 68 14.92 -10.80 -4.23
CA SER A 68 13.65 -11.44 -4.63
C SER A 68 12.63 -11.49 -3.49
N ILE A 69 13.08 -11.76 -2.26
CA ILE A 69 12.24 -11.78 -1.06
C ILE A 69 11.71 -10.38 -0.76
N ARG A 70 12.56 -9.35 -0.80
CA ARG A 70 12.17 -7.97 -0.49
C ARG A 70 11.18 -7.44 -1.52
N MET A 71 11.38 -7.73 -2.79
CA MET A 71 10.43 -7.41 -3.86
C MET A 71 9.05 -8.03 -3.64
N ILE A 72 8.99 -9.30 -3.20
CA ILE A 72 7.73 -10.00 -2.90
C ILE A 72 7.06 -9.37 -1.67
N LEU A 73 7.81 -9.12 -0.60
CA LEU A 73 7.30 -8.50 0.61
C LEU A 73 6.73 -7.11 0.33
N THR A 74 7.41 -6.28 -0.47
CA THR A 74 6.92 -4.96 -0.88
C THR A 74 5.62 -5.06 -1.67
N LYS A 75 5.53 -5.99 -2.64
CA LYS A 75 4.29 -6.26 -3.39
C LYS A 75 3.13 -6.68 -2.49
N LEU A 76 3.39 -7.58 -1.54
CA LEU A 76 2.39 -8.06 -0.58
C LEU A 76 1.91 -6.94 0.34
N ALA A 77 2.83 -6.16 0.90
CA ALA A 77 2.50 -5.04 1.78
C ALA A 77 1.63 -3.99 1.08
N VAL A 78 2.00 -3.59 -0.15
CA VAL A 78 1.18 -2.68 -0.96
C VAL A 78 -0.19 -3.29 -1.24
N THR A 79 -0.25 -4.54 -1.68
CA THR A 79 -1.53 -5.20 -1.99
C THR A 79 -2.44 -5.29 -0.77
N GLN A 80 -1.87 -5.62 0.39
CA GLN A 80 -2.60 -5.74 1.64
C GLN A 80 -3.17 -4.38 2.08
N LEU A 81 -2.38 -3.31 1.98
CA LEU A 81 -2.83 -1.95 2.30
C LEU A 81 -4.04 -1.54 1.46
N TYR A 82 -4.00 -1.76 0.14
CA TYR A 82 -5.12 -1.41 -0.75
C TYR A 82 -6.38 -2.22 -0.41
N LYS A 83 -6.24 -3.51 -0.09
CA LYS A 83 -7.37 -4.36 0.32
C LYS A 83 -7.97 -3.90 1.63
N GLU A 84 -7.14 -3.59 2.62
CA GLU A 84 -7.58 -3.13 3.93
C GLU A 84 -8.34 -1.80 3.82
N VAL A 85 -7.79 -0.82 3.11
CA VAL A 85 -8.46 0.47 2.84
C VAL A 85 -9.82 0.25 2.16
N ALA A 86 -9.87 -0.57 1.10
CA ALA A 86 -11.11 -0.84 0.37
C ALA A 86 -12.17 -1.56 1.22
N ASN A 87 -11.76 -2.41 2.16
CA ASN A 87 -12.68 -3.06 3.08
C ASN A 87 -13.27 -2.07 4.08
N ILE A 88 -12.43 -1.21 4.66
CA ILE A 88 -12.88 -0.18 5.60
C ILE A 88 -13.86 0.80 4.91
N GLU A 89 -13.54 1.25 3.70
CA GLU A 89 -14.43 2.13 2.91
C GLU A 89 -15.80 1.48 2.69
N ARG A 90 -15.84 0.18 2.38
CA ARG A 90 -17.09 -0.58 2.22
C ARG A 90 -17.87 -0.68 3.54
N GLU A 91 -17.20 -0.90 4.65
CA GLU A 91 -17.84 -0.94 5.97
C GLU A 91 -18.48 0.41 6.34
N ILE A 92 -17.78 1.52 6.05
CA ILE A 92 -18.32 2.88 6.23
C ILE A 92 -19.56 3.07 5.37
N GLU A 93 -19.51 2.69 4.09
CA GLU A 93 -20.64 2.83 3.18
C GLU A 93 -21.87 2.06 3.68
N VAL A 94 -21.70 0.79 4.06
CA VAL A 94 -22.77 -0.04 4.62
C VAL A 94 -23.34 0.56 5.90
N ARG A 95 -22.49 1.07 6.80
CA ARG A 95 -22.93 1.75 8.02
C ARG A 95 -23.76 2.99 7.71
N ASN A 96 -23.30 3.83 6.78
CA ASN A 96 -23.98 5.06 6.41
C ASN A 96 -25.34 4.80 5.74
N GLN A 97 -25.47 3.71 4.97
CA GLN A 97 -26.76 3.29 4.40
C GLN A 97 -27.76 2.85 5.48
N ARG A 98 -27.31 2.21 6.56
CA ARG A 98 -28.17 1.77 7.68
C ARG A 98 -28.66 2.89 8.58
N LEU A 99 -27.98 4.03 8.57
CA LEU A 99 -28.31 5.20 9.39
C LEU A 99 -29.22 6.21 8.67
N LYS A 100 -29.50 5.99 7.38
CA LYS A 100 -30.47 6.74 6.58
C LYS A 100 -31.83 6.07 6.65
#